data_AF-A0A3M0HHP5-F1
#
_entry.id   AF-A0A3M0HHP5-F1
#
_cell.length_a   1.000
_cell.length_b   1.000
_cell.length_c   1.000
_cell.angle_alpha   90.00
_cell.angle_beta   90.00
_cell.angle_gamma   90.00
#
_symmetry.space_group_name_H-M   'P 1'
#
loop_
_entity.id
_entity.type
_entity.pdbx_description
1 polymer ?
#
loop_
_entity_poly.entity_id
_entity_poly.type
_entity_poly.pdbx_seq_one_letter_code
_entity_poly.pdbx_strand_id
1 'polypeptide(L)'
;MTSAGIDLAPCVVSVVVSGSSDTFVKRNPQAHPDFYAAEATGLRWLGEAAAPVVGVRGHGRTYIELDRLVAARPTPGAAERFGRTLAAMHSAGADGFGAPPVDADGVVFSGRLFIGARPMSSTVHRSWGAFYAAERVLPFLRSAVDAGTVMQGEAEIVESACGRIADGDFDDAEPPSRIHGDLWNGNVFWTDAGVVLIDPAAHGGHRETDLAMLALFGCPHLDVVVDGYETVHPLRAGWRARIPVHQLHPLAVHAAGHGRSYGTALHAAAAAVLRL
;
A
#
# COMPACT_ATOMS: atom_id res chain seq x y z
N MET A 1 -0.94 35.20 4.42
CA MET A 1 -1.67 33.92 4.41
C MET A 1 -0.87 32.96 3.56
N THR A 2 0.07 32.28 4.20
CA THR A 2 1.03 31.37 3.60
C THR A 2 0.37 30.02 3.38
N SER A 3 0.28 29.61 2.12
CA SER A 3 -0.08 28.28 1.67
C SER A 3 0.84 27.26 2.35
N ALA A 4 0.28 26.47 3.27
CA ALA A 4 0.94 25.27 3.78
C ALA A 4 0.91 24.22 2.66
N GLY A 5 1.95 24.19 1.84
CA GLY A 5 2.22 23.06 0.97
C GLY A 5 2.49 21.84 1.82
N ILE A 6 1.73 20.77 1.58
CA ILE A 6 2.06 19.44 2.10
C ILE A 6 3.32 19.02 1.34
N ASP A 7 4.44 18.95 2.07
CA ASP A 7 5.73 18.51 1.57
C ASP A 7 5.62 17.00 1.28
N LEU A 8 5.49 16.66 -0.01
CA LEU A 8 5.52 15.28 -0.48
C LEU A 8 6.96 14.76 -0.32
N ALA A 9 7.11 13.70 0.46
CA ALA A 9 8.38 13.06 0.85
C ALA A 9 9.38 12.84 -0.31
N PRO A 10 10.71 12.81 -0.03
CA PRO A 10 11.75 12.87 -1.05
C PRO A 10 11.95 11.53 -1.77
N CYS A 11 11.10 11.25 -2.75
CA CYS A 11 11.50 10.61 -3.99
C CYS A 11 10.96 11.53 -5.09
N VAL A 12 11.78 12.48 -5.55
CA VAL A 12 11.36 13.60 -6.40
C VAL A 12 10.81 13.10 -7.74
N VAL A 13 9.52 12.79 -7.76
CA VAL A 13 8.64 13.04 -8.90
C VAL A 13 8.34 14.53 -8.78
N SER A 14 8.94 15.37 -9.61
CA SER A 14 8.52 16.78 -9.70
C SER A 14 7.12 16.82 -10.32
N VAL A 15 6.11 16.58 -9.49
CA VAL A 15 4.70 16.65 -9.85
C VAL A 15 4.38 18.12 -10.14
N VAL A 16 4.46 18.52 -11.41
CA VAL A 16 3.89 19.80 -11.82
C VAL A 16 2.38 19.66 -11.78
N VAL A 17 1.77 20.20 -10.73
CA VAL A 17 0.32 20.27 -10.58
C VAL A 17 -0.21 21.35 -11.51
N SER A 18 -0.86 20.94 -12.60
CA SER A 18 -1.66 21.81 -13.46
C SER A 18 -3.01 21.14 -13.76
N GLY A 19 -4.07 21.91 -13.96
CA GLY A 19 -5.41 21.37 -14.23
C GLY A 19 -6.48 22.46 -14.25
N SER A 20 -7.69 22.11 -14.70
CA SER A 20 -8.89 22.96 -14.57
C SER A 20 -9.48 22.84 -13.15
N SER A 21 -10.66 23.44 -12.92
CA SER A 21 -11.38 23.30 -11.65
C SER A 21 -11.68 21.84 -11.27
N ASP A 22 -11.67 20.92 -12.23
CA ASP A 22 -12.21 19.57 -12.05
C ASP A 22 -11.13 18.47 -12.13
N THR A 23 -9.91 18.81 -12.55
CA THR A 23 -8.83 17.82 -12.80
C THR A 23 -7.56 18.10 -12.01
N PHE A 24 -6.90 17.02 -11.58
CA PHE A 24 -5.55 17.01 -10.99
C PHE A 24 -4.63 16.17 -11.87
N VAL A 25 -3.47 16.71 -12.25
CA VAL A 25 -2.54 16.02 -13.15
C VAL A 25 -1.20 15.80 -12.45
N LYS A 26 -0.73 14.56 -12.46
CA LYS A 26 0.66 14.23 -12.10
C LYS A 26 1.48 14.08 -13.37
N ARG A 27 2.68 14.68 -13.40
CA ARG A 27 3.60 14.61 -14.53
C ARG A 27 5.02 14.33 -14.05
N ASN A 28 5.69 13.40 -14.74
CA ASN A 28 7.12 13.18 -14.59
C ASN A 28 7.68 12.64 -15.92
N PRO A 29 8.43 13.44 -16.68
CA PRO A 29 9.05 13.02 -17.94
C PRO A 29 10.06 11.88 -17.78
N GLN A 30 10.58 11.66 -16.58
CA GLN A 30 11.58 10.63 -16.25
C GLN A 30 10.96 9.37 -15.64
N ALA A 31 9.63 9.30 -15.49
CA ALA A 31 8.98 8.12 -14.96
C ALA A 31 9.18 6.90 -15.89
N HIS A 32 9.21 5.70 -15.29
CA HIS A 32 9.16 4.47 -16.07
C HIS A 32 7.88 4.44 -16.93
N PRO A 33 7.92 3.92 -18.17
CA PRO A 33 6.75 3.93 -19.07
C PRO A 33 5.49 3.28 -18.48
N ASP A 34 5.67 2.29 -17.61
CA ASP A 34 4.59 1.56 -16.95
C ASP A 34 4.04 2.25 -15.69
N PHE A 35 4.73 3.28 -15.16
CA PHE A 35 4.43 3.86 -13.84
C PHE A 35 2.99 4.35 -13.71
N TYR A 36 2.58 5.24 -14.61
CA TYR A 36 1.21 5.78 -14.59
C TYR A 36 0.16 4.80 -15.12
N ALA A 37 0.58 3.83 -15.94
CA ALA A 37 -0.30 2.75 -16.37
C ALA A 37 -0.63 1.80 -15.21
N ALA A 38 0.36 1.47 -14.38
CA ALA A 38 0.17 0.66 -13.18
C ALA A 38 -0.78 1.33 -12.19
N GLU A 39 -0.59 2.63 -11.92
CA GLU A 39 -1.49 3.41 -11.05
C GLU A 39 -2.91 3.47 -11.62
N ALA A 40 -3.06 3.79 -12.91
CA ALA A 40 -4.37 3.87 -13.55
C ALA A 40 -5.12 2.54 -13.55
N THR A 41 -4.45 1.43 -13.87
CA THR A 41 -5.07 0.10 -13.84
C THR A 41 -5.36 -0.33 -12.40
N GLY A 42 -4.47 -0.04 -11.44
CA GLY A 42 -4.70 -0.31 -10.03
C GLY A 42 -5.93 0.42 -9.48
N LEU A 43 -6.07 1.72 -9.78
CA LEU A 43 -7.25 2.51 -9.39
C LEU A 43 -8.52 1.89 -9.96
N ARG A 44 -8.57 1.59 -11.26
CA ARG A 44 -9.77 0.98 -11.88
C ARG A 44 -10.11 -0.38 -11.27
N TRP A 45 -9.10 -1.24 -11.09
CA TRP A 45 -9.27 -2.58 -10.53
C TRP A 45 -9.77 -2.56 -9.07
N LEU A 46 -9.31 -1.61 -8.26
CA LEU A 46 -9.84 -1.40 -6.92
C LEU A 46 -11.26 -0.80 -6.96
N GLY A 47 -11.52 0.12 -7.88
CA GLY A 47 -12.84 0.73 -8.08
C GLY A 47 -13.93 -0.28 -8.48
N GLU A 48 -13.60 -1.28 -9.30
CA GLU A 48 -14.48 -2.42 -9.60
C GLU A 48 -14.87 -3.24 -8.37
N ALA A 49 -13.99 -3.27 -7.36
CA ALA A 49 -14.25 -3.86 -6.06
C ALA A 49 -14.96 -2.90 -5.08
N ALA A 50 -15.62 -1.85 -5.62
CA ALA A 50 -16.32 -0.80 -4.88
C ALA A 50 -15.43 -0.02 -3.90
N ALA A 51 -14.11 -0.05 -4.07
CA ALA A 51 -13.22 0.82 -3.31
C ALA A 51 -13.51 2.29 -3.67
N PRO A 52 -13.52 3.20 -2.69
CA PRO A 52 -13.75 4.60 -2.97
C PRO A 52 -12.44 5.22 -3.50
N VAL A 53 -12.05 4.93 -4.73
CA VAL A 53 -10.80 5.43 -5.33
C VAL A 53 -11.02 6.73 -6.11
N VAL A 54 -9.97 7.51 -6.30
CA VAL A 54 -10.02 8.68 -7.19
C VAL A 54 -10.29 8.25 -8.64
N GLY A 55 -11.15 8.99 -9.35
CA GLY A 55 -11.46 8.69 -10.75
C GLY A 55 -10.30 9.02 -11.68
N VAL A 56 -10.00 8.09 -12.59
CA VAL A 56 -8.98 8.25 -13.63
C VAL A 56 -9.61 8.83 -14.89
N ARG A 57 -9.20 10.03 -15.29
CA ARG A 57 -9.66 10.73 -16.51
C ARG A 57 -8.85 10.33 -17.74
N GLY A 58 -7.57 10.04 -17.55
CA GLY A 58 -6.65 9.64 -18.62
C GLY A 58 -5.25 9.41 -18.08
N HIS A 59 -4.40 8.76 -18.87
CA HIS A 59 -2.97 8.64 -18.56
C HIS A 59 -2.16 8.49 -19.85
N GLY A 60 -0.87 8.79 -19.74
CA GLY A 60 0.13 8.50 -20.75
C GLY A 60 1.42 8.02 -20.10
N ARG A 61 2.48 7.87 -20.89
CA ARG A 61 3.78 7.36 -20.41
C ARG A 61 4.41 8.22 -19.31
N THR A 62 4.08 9.50 -19.26
CA THR A 62 4.72 10.50 -18.38
C THR A 62 3.72 11.29 -17.55
N TYR A 63 2.43 10.91 -17.57
CA TYR A 63 1.40 11.60 -16.80
C TYR A 63 0.20 10.72 -16.46
N ILE A 64 -0.54 11.09 -15.42
CA ILE A 64 -1.90 10.63 -15.12
C ILE A 64 -2.79 11.84 -14.79
N GLU A 65 -4.02 11.82 -15.28
CA GLU A 65 -5.07 12.80 -15.03
C GLU A 65 -6.15 12.17 -14.18
N LEU A 66 -6.43 12.81 -13.05
CA LEU A 66 -7.32 12.33 -11.99
C LEU A 66 -8.41 13.36 -11.71
N ASP A 67 -9.51 12.92 -11.11
CA ASP A 67 -10.48 13.82 -10.50
C ASP A 67 -9.81 14.72 -9.46
N ARG A 68 -10.13 16.02 -9.49
CA ARG A 68 -9.71 16.93 -8.43
C ARG A 68 -10.56 16.70 -7.18
N LEU A 69 -9.90 16.35 -6.08
CA LEU A 69 -10.54 16.19 -4.78
C LEU A 69 -10.48 17.49 -3.96
N VAL A 70 -11.48 17.71 -3.12
CA VAL A 70 -11.55 18.83 -2.17
C VAL A 70 -11.47 18.26 -0.77
N ALA A 71 -10.46 18.70 -0.01
CA ALA A 71 -10.23 18.22 1.34
C ALA A 71 -11.34 18.69 2.30
N ALA A 72 -11.79 17.77 3.14
CA ALA A 72 -12.71 18.03 4.23
C ALA A 72 -12.18 17.45 5.55
N ARG A 73 -12.81 17.83 6.65
CA ARG A 73 -12.42 17.31 7.97
C ARG A 73 -12.83 15.84 8.12
N PRO A 74 -11.95 14.97 8.66
CA PRO A 74 -12.34 13.62 9.03
C PRO A 74 -13.51 13.60 10.02
N THR A 75 -14.44 12.67 9.84
CA THR A 75 -15.56 12.45 10.77
C THR A 75 -15.67 10.97 11.14
N PRO A 76 -16.16 10.64 12.34
CA PRO A 76 -16.39 9.25 12.73
C PRO A 76 -17.31 8.49 11.76
N GLY A 77 -18.37 9.14 11.28
CA GLY A 77 -19.30 8.51 10.33
C GLY A 77 -18.65 8.22 8.96
N ALA A 78 -17.76 9.09 8.48
CA ALA A 78 -16.98 8.80 7.26
C ALA A 78 -15.96 7.68 7.50
N ALA A 79 -15.36 7.62 8.68
CA ALA A 79 -14.40 6.58 9.07
C ALA A 79 -15.04 5.19 9.16
N GLU A 80 -16.23 5.08 9.77
CA GLU A 80 -16.97 3.82 9.83
C GLU A 80 -17.32 3.31 8.42
N ARG A 81 -17.84 4.21 7.57
CA ARG A 81 -18.14 3.87 6.16
C ARG A 81 -16.89 3.45 5.40
N PHE A 82 -15.76 4.13 5.62
CA PHE A 82 -14.48 3.75 5.03
C PHE A 82 -14.05 2.34 5.46
N GLY A 83 -14.18 2.00 6.75
CA GLY A 83 -13.91 0.64 7.23
C GLY A 83 -14.71 -0.42 6.46
N ARG A 84 -16.02 -0.18 6.29
CA ARG A 84 -16.93 -1.08 5.56
C ARG A 84 -16.55 -1.22 4.07
N THR A 85 -16.21 -0.11 3.40
CA THR A 85 -15.84 -0.16 1.98
C THR A 85 -14.46 -0.79 1.77
N LEU A 86 -13.51 -0.58 2.69
CA LEU A 86 -12.22 -1.25 2.68
C LEU A 86 -12.37 -2.77 2.84
N ALA A 87 -13.25 -3.22 3.73
CA ALA A 87 -13.57 -4.64 3.88
C ALA A 87 -14.19 -5.23 2.60
N ALA A 88 -15.12 -4.52 1.95
CA ALA A 88 -15.71 -4.95 0.68
C ALA A 88 -14.67 -5.05 -0.44
N MET A 89 -13.76 -4.07 -0.53
CA MET A 89 -12.63 -4.11 -1.47
C MET A 89 -11.77 -5.36 -1.27
N HIS A 90 -11.39 -5.67 -0.03
CA HIS A 90 -10.59 -6.86 0.27
C HIS A 90 -11.33 -8.15 -0.07
N SER A 91 -12.64 -8.21 0.17
CA SER A 91 -13.48 -9.38 -0.13
C SER A 91 -13.67 -9.67 -1.62
N ALA A 92 -13.33 -8.74 -2.53
CA ALA A 92 -13.42 -8.97 -3.97
C ALA A 92 -12.41 -10.02 -4.48
N GLY A 93 -11.34 -10.26 -3.72
CA GLY A 93 -10.36 -11.30 -4.02
C GLY A 93 -9.43 -11.00 -5.21
N ALA A 94 -8.37 -11.79 -5.32
CA ALA A 94 -7.42 -11.77 -6.44
C ALA A 94 -6.96 -13.19 -6.81
N ASP A 95 -6.43 -13.36 -8.02
CA ASP A 95 -6.06 -14.67 -8.58
C ASP A 95 -4.84 -15.33 -7.90
N GLY A 96 -4.11 -14.58 -7.06
CA GLY A 96 -2.95 -15.08 -6.34
C GLY A 96 -2.25 -13.98 -5.53
N PHE A 97 -1.34 -14.36 -4.63
CA PHE A 97 -0.50 -13.39 -3.94
C PHE A 97 0.52 -12.82 -4.91
N GLY A 98 0.59 -11.50 -5.04
CA GLY A 98 1.38 -10.80 -6.05
C GLY A 98 0.68 -10.59 -7.39
N ALA A 99 -0.55 -11.10 -7.57
CA ALA A 99 -1.32 -10.91 -8.79
C ALA A 99 -1.45 -9.42 -9.13
N PRO A 100 -1.08 -8.99 -10.35
CA PRO A 100 -1.22 -7.60 -10.75
C PRO A 100 -2.69 -7.26 -11.03
N PRO A 101 -3.03 -5.96 -11.08
CA PRO A 101 -4.36 -5.51 -11.47
C PRO A 101 -4.80 -6.06 -12.84
N VAL A 102 -6.09 -6.32 -12.97
CA VAL A 102 -6.73 -6.77 -14.22
C VAL A 102 -7.65 -5.65 -14.67
N ASP A 103 -7.68 -5.34 -15.97
CA ASP A 103 -8.64 -4.36 -16.50
C ASP A 103 -10.04 -4.96 -16.70
N ALA A 104 -11.00 -4.11 -17.10
CA ALA A 104 -12.40 -4.48 -17.25
C ALA A 104 -12.66 -5.54 -18.34
N ASP A 105 -11.74 -5.70 -19.29
CA ASP A 105 -11.81 -6.71 -20.35
C ASP A 105 -11.16 -8.05 -19.92
N GLY A 106 -10.69 -8.13 -18.66
CA GLY A 106 -10.03 -9.30 -18.11
C GLY A 106 -8.56 -9.40 -18.49
N VAL A 107 -7.95 -8.33 -19.01
CA VAL A 107 -6.53 -8.33 -19.39
C VAL A 107 -5.67 -8.01 -18.17
N VAL A 108 -4.84 -8.99 -17.81
CA VAL A 108 -3.87 -8.87 -16.72
C VAL A 108 -2.82 -7.83 -17.08
N PHE A 109 -2.57 -6.87 -16.19
CA PHE A 109 -1.51 -5.90 -16.37
C PHE A 109 -0.15 -6.61 -16.42
N SER A 110 0.53 -6.49 -17.57
CA SER A 110 1.80 -7.17 -17.86
C SER A 110 3.03 -6.28 -17.65
N GLY A 111 2.82 -5.01 -17.30
CA GLY A 111 3.88 -4.07 -16.99
C GLY A 111 4.47 -4.24 -15.60
N ARG A 112 5.43 -3.37 -15.29
CA ARG A 112 6.06 -3.29 -13.97
C ARG A 112 5.13 -2.63 -12.94
N LEU A 113 5.05 -3.18 -11.73
CA LEU A 113 4.36 -2.56 -10.59
C LEU A 113 5.31 -1.64 -9.82
N PHE A 114 4.77 -0.74 -8.99
CA PHE A 114 5.54 0.24 -8.25
C PHE A 114 5.00 0.50 -6.84
N ILE A 115 5.90 0.79 -5.89
CA ILE A 115 5.59 1.43 -4.61
C ILE A 115 6.48 2.66 -4.44
N GLY A 116 5.86 3.84 -4.33
CA GLY A 116 6.54 5.08 -4.68
C GLY A 116 7.18 4.96 -6.08
N ALA A 117 8.39 5.49 -6.28
CA ALA A 117 9.12 5.32 -7.55
C ALA A 117 9.87 3.99 -7.69
N ARG A 118 9.76 3.08 -6.72
CA ARG A 118 10.54 1.83 -6.68
C ARG A 118 9.77 0.70 -7.34
N PRO A 119 10.43 -0.14 -8.16
CA PRO A 119 9.77 -1.23 -8.83
C PRO A 119 9.39 -2.36 -7.86
N MET A 120 8.22 -2.94 -8.06
CA MET A 120 7.75 -4.16 -7.39
C MET A 120 7.58 -5.29 -8.40
N SER A 121 7.81 -6.52 -7.92
CA SER A 121 7.54 -7.74 -8.67
C SER A 121 6.04 -8.02 -8.77
N SER A 122 5.62 -8.55 -9.92
CA SER A 122 4.28 -9.10 -10.20
C SER A 122 4.27 -10.63 -10.25
N THR A 123 5.33 -11.29 -9.74
CA THR A 123 5.37 -12.75 -9.64
C THR A 123 4.29 -13.24 -8.68
N VAL A 124 3.50 -14.20 -9.16
CA VAL A 124 2.36 -14.75 -8.43
C VAL A 124 2.75 -15.99 -7.65
N HIS A 125 2.36 -16.05 -6.38
CA HIS A 125 2.56 -17.19 -5.49
C HIS A 125 1.24 -17.71 -4.93
N ARG A 126 1.26 -18.96 -4.45
CA ARG A 126 0.13 -19.59 -3.76
C ARG A 126 0.17 -19.39 -2.24
N SER A 127 1.37 -19.33 -1.65
CA SER A 127 1.56 -19.04 -0.23
C SER A 127 1.77 -17.54 -0.05
N TRP A 128 1.11 -16.96 0.96
CA TRP A 128 1.27 -15.55 1.26
C TRP A 128 2.67 -15.26 1.77
N GLY A 129 3.14 -16.04 2.74
CA GLY A 129 4.41 -15.85 3.41
C GLY A 129 5.59 -15.98 2.45
N ALA A 130 5.57 -16.98 1.56
CA ALA A 130 6.56 -17.11 0.50
C ALA A 130 6.62 -15.88 -0.40
N PHE A 131 5.46 -15.37 -0.85
CA PHE A 131 5.37 -14.13 -1.62
C PHE A 131 5.86 -12.91 -0.83
N TYR A 132 5.39 -12.75 0.40
CA TYR A 132 5.64 -11.56 1.20
C TYR A 132 7.13 -11.41 1.53
N ALA A 133 7.77 -12.50 1.94
CA ALA A 133 9.21 -12.50 2.19
C ALA A 133 10.00 -12.21 0.90
N ALA A 134 9.78 -12.99 -0.17
CA ALA A 134 10.60 -12.95 -1.37
C ALA A 134 10.38 -11.70 -2.24
N GLU A 135 9.13 -11.25 -2.38
CA GLU A 135 8.72 -10.22 -3.34
C GLU A 135 8.42 -8.85 -2.70
N ARG A 136 8.26 -8.79 -1.37
CA ARG A 136 7.92 -7.54 -0.65
C ARG A 136 8.94 -7.13 0.39
N VAL A 137 9.54 -8.02 1.18
CA VAL A 137 10.48 -7.58 2.23
C VAL A 137 11.93 -7.62 1.75
N LEU A 138 12.42 -8.80 1.33
CA LEU A 138 13.84 -9.01 1.04
C LEU A 138 14.42 -8.10 -0.07
N PRO A 139 13.71 -7.78 -1.17
CA PRO A 139 14.24 -6.87 -2.19
C PRO A 139 14.55 -5.47 -1.66
N PHE A 140 13.71 -4.95 -0.76
CA PHE A 140 13.89 -3.62 -0.17
C PHE A 140 14.86 -3.65 1.01
N LEU A 141 14.94 -4.75 1.76
CA LEU A 141 15.98 -4.96 2.75
C LEU A 141 17.37 -4.87 2.10
N ARG A 142 17.59 -5.57 0.97
CA ARG A 142 18.85 -5.48 0.22
C ARG A 142 19.19 -4.03 -0.16
N SER A 143 18.21 -3.31 -0.71
CA SER A 143 18.38 -1.88 -1.02
C SER A 143 18.70 -1.02 0.22
N ALA A 144 18.14 -1.34 1.38
CA ALA A 144 18.38 -0.60 2.62
C ALA A 144 19.78 -0.87 3.21
N VAL A 145 20.27 -2.11 3.07
CA VAL A 145 21.65 -2.47 3.42
C VAL A 145 22.64 -1.77 2.48
N ASP A 146 22.38 -1.80 1.17
CA ASP A 146 23.22 -1.10 0.18
C ASP A 146 23.27 0.41 0.42
N ALA A 147 22.15 0.99 0.88
CA ALA A 147 22.06 2.41 1.26
C ALA A 147 22.66 2.73 2.64
N GLY A 148 23.09 1.72 3.41
CA GLY A 148 23.63 1.89 4.77
C GLY A 148 22.59 2.31 5.82
N THR A 149 21.29 2.21 5.51
CA THR A 149 20.21 2.54 6.44
C THR A 149 19.79 1.36 7.32
N VAL A 150 20.21 0.14 6.98
CA VAL A 150 20.11 -1.06 7.81
C VAL A 150 21.51 -1.68 7.94
N MET A 151 21.93 -1.98 9.17
CA MET A 151 23.22 -2.62 9.44
C MET A 151 23.15 -4.13 9.18
N GLN A 152 24.29 -4.77 8.90
CA GLN A 152 24.35 -6.21 8.61
C GLN A 152 23.68 -7.07 9.70
N GLY A 153 24.00 -6.83 10.98
CA GLY A 153 23.37 -7.58 12.09
C GLY A 153 21.88 -7.27 12.28
N GLU A 154 21.40 -6.10 11.85
CA GLU A 154 19.97 -5.79 11.82
C GLU A 154 19.28 -6.58 10.69
N ALA A 155 19.93 -6.68 9.53
CA ALA A 155 19.42 -7.42 8.37
C ALA A 155 19.28 -8.92 8.64
N GLU A 156 20.24 -9.54 9.34
CA GLU A 156 20.16 -10.97 9.74
C GLU A 156 18.90 -11.30 10.55
N ILE A 157 18.45 -10.36 11.40
CA ILE A 157 17.21 -10.51 12.17
C ILE A 157 15.97 -10.39 11.27
N VAL A 158 15.99 -9.47 10.29
CA VAL A 158 14.92 -9.33 9.30
C VAL A 158 14.84 -10.56 8.40
N GLU A 159 15.98 -11.10 7.97
CA GLU A 159 16.07 -12.33 7.18
C GLU A 159 15.55 -13.54 7.95
N SER A 160 15.90 -13.65 9.24
CA SER A 160 15.38 -14.71 10.11
C SER A 160 13.85 -14.63 10.28
N ALA A 161 13.30 -13.42 10.45
CA ALA A 161 11.85 -13.22 10.49
C ALA A 161 11.20 -13.56 9.13
N CYS A 162 11.82 -13.17 8.02
CA CYS A 162 11.36 -13.54 6.68
C CYS A 162 11.40 -15.06 6.44
N GLY A 163 12.37 -15.78 7.02
CA GLY A 163 12.43 -17.25 6.97
C GLY A 163 11.18 -17.89 7.58
N ARG A 164 10.84 -17.52 8.82
CA ARG A 164 9.61 -17.98 9.49
C ARG A 164 8.35 -17.65 8.70
N ILE A 165 8.28 -16.43 8.14
CA ILE A 165 7.16 -16.01 7.29
C ILE A 165 7.08 -16.88 6.03
N ALA A 166 8.20 -17.10 5.35
CA ALA A 166 8.26 -17.92 4.14
C ALA A 166 7.93 -19.39 4.38
N ASP A 167 8.25 -19.92 5.57
CA ASP A 167 7.91 -21.28 6.00
C ASP A 167 6.40 -21.45 6.33
N GLY A 168 5.64 -20.35 6.32
CA GLY A 168 4.18 -20.37 6.47
C GLY A 168 3.68 -20.23 7.90
N ASP A 169 4.52 -19.85 8.88
CA ASP A 169 4.12 -19.65 10.28
C ASP A 169 2.94 -18.67 10.44
N PHE A 170 2.79 -17.75 9.48
CA PHE A 170 1.76 -16.71 9.48
C PHE A 170 0.75 -16.85 8.34
N ASP A 171 0.89 -17.88 7.50
CA ASP A 171 -0.09 -18.19 6.45
C ASP A 171 -1.43 -18.58 7.08
N ASP A 172 -2.51 -18.30 6.35
CA ASP A 172 -3.83 -18.81 6.68
C ASP A 172 -4.57 -19.28 5.42
N ALA A 173 -5.80 -19.74 5.63
CA ALA A 173 -6.64 -20.26 4.55
C ALA A 173 -7.41 -19.16 3.81
N GLU A 174 -7.19 -17.88 4.13
CA GLU A 174 -7.89 -16.80 3.46
C GLU A 174 -7.36 -16.61 2.03
N PRO A 175 -8.25 -16.36 1.04
CA PRO A 175 -7.81 -16.09 -0.31
C PRO A 175 -7.09 -14.73 -0.40
N PRO A 176 -6.23 -14.53 -1.41
CA PRO A 176 -5.63 -13.22 -1.68
C PRO A 176 -6.70 -12.16 -1.85
N SER A 177 -6.51 -11.01 -1.20
CA SER A 177 -7.38 -9.84 -1.27
C SER A 177 -6.85 -8.82 -2.29
N ARG A 178 -7.73 -8.02 -2.90
CA ARG A 178 -7.28 -6.81 -3.62
C ARG A 178 -6.88 -5.77 -2.59
N ILE A 179 -5.59 -5.57 -2.36
CA ILE A 179 -5.11 -4.56 -1.42
C ILE A 179 -4.71 -3.28 -2.15
N HIS A 180 -4.81 -2.15 -1.46
CA HIS A 180 -4.25 -0.87 -1.91
C HIS A 180 -2.72 -0.94 -1.98
N GLY A 181 -2.08 -1.61 -1.02
CA GLY A 181 -0.65 -1.92 -1.03
C GLY A 181 0.28 -0.80 -0.57
N ASP A 182 -0.24 0.43 -0.45
CA ASP A 182 0.44 1.61 0.10
C ASP A 182 -0.53 2.45 0.97
N LEU A 183 -1.33 1.81 1.84
CA LEU A 183 -2.45 2.46 2.54
C LEU A 183 -2.03 3.13 3.86
N TRP A 184 -1.35 4.27 3.76
CA TRP A 184 -1.04 5.16 4.90
C TRP A 184 -1.95 6.40 4.91
N ASN A 185 -1.95 7.22 5.97
CA ASN A 185 -2.86 8.38 6.06
C ASN A 185 -2.77 9.37 4.88
N GLY A 186 -1.61 9.53 4.25
CA GLY A 186 -1.44 10.39 3.09
C GLY A 186 -2.26 9.93 1.88
N ASN A 187 -2.56 8.63 1.79
CA ASN A 187 -3.34 8.01 0.72
C ASN A 187 -4.82 7.83 1.09
N VAL A 188 -5.24 8.33 2.27
CA VAL A 188 -6.63 8.39 2.73
C VAL A 188 -7.11 9.84 2.64
N PHE A 189 -7.70 10.21 1.50
CA PHE A 189 -8.14 11.56 1.24
C PHE A 189 -9.56 11.80 1.75
N TRP A 190 -9.74 12.69 2.72
CA TRP A 190 -11.05 12.98 3.31
C TRP A 190 -11.79 14.06 2.51
N THR A 191 -13.02 13.77 2.10
CA THR A 191 -13.92 14.69 1.38
C THR A 191 -15.26 14.78 2.12
N ASP A 192 -16.11 15.76 1.75
CA ASP A 192 -17.46 15.87 2.34
C ASP A 192 -18.34 14.64 2.03
N ALA A 193 -18.05 13.92 0.94
CA ALA A 193 -18.75 12.69 0.58
C ALA A 193 -18.22 11.45 1.34
N GLY A 194 -16.99 11.50 1.85
CA GLY A 194 -16.32 10.38 2.52
C GLY A 194 -14.83 10.29 2.17
N VAL A 195 -14.23 9.15 2.48
CA VAL A 195 -12.84 8.86 2.12
C VAL A 195 -12.73 8.55 0.64
N VAL A 196 -11.67 9.03 0.01
CA VAL A 196 -11.22 8.65 -1.33
C VAL A 196 -9.77 8.17 -1.25
N LEU A 197 -9.46 7.01 -1.83
CA LEU A 197 -8.14 6.41 -1.88
C LEU A 197 -7.38 6.89 -3.11
N ILE A 198 -6.09 7.18 -2.92
CA ILE A 198 -5.18 7.68 -3.95
C ILE A 198 -3.86 6.92 -3.90
N ASP A 199 -3.13 6.93 -5.02
CA ASP A 199 -1.76 6.45 -5.12
C ASP A 199 -1.57 4.96 -4.73
N PRO A 200 -2.39 4.03 -5.27
CA PRO A 200 -2.28 2.63 -4.93
C PRO A 200 -1.03 1.97 -5.52
N ALA A 201 -0.45 1.08 -4.73
CA ALA A 201 0.48 0.05 -5.18
C ALA A 201 -0.28 -1.29 -5.32
N ALA A 202 -1.40 -1.28 -6.04
CA ALA A 202 -2.41 -2.33 -6.00
C ALA A 202 -1.91 -3.70 -6.47
N HIS A 203 -2.24 -4.75 -5.72
CA HIS A 203 -1.96 -6.15 -6.07
C HIS A 203 -2.78 -7.11 -5.19
N GLY A 204 -2.76 -8.40 -5.53
CA GLY A 204 -3.24 -9.47 -4.66
C GLY A 204 -2.34 -9.62 -3.43
N GLY A 205 -2.88 -9.48 -2.22
CA GLY A 205 -2.11 -9.54 -0.97
C GLY A 205 -2.95 -9.99 0.22
N HIS A 206 -2.36 -9.96 1.42
CA HIS A 206 -3.09 -10.25 2.65
C HIS A 206 -3.72 -8.97 3.19
N ARG A 207 -5.04 -8.98 3.44
CA ARG A 207 -5.84 -7.81 3.86
C ARG A 207 -5.34 -7.08 5.12
N GLU A 208 -4.75 -7.82 6.06
CA GLU A 208 -4.16 -7.20 7.27
C GLU A 208 -3.02 -6.22 6.94
N THR A 209 -2.43 -6.30 5.74
CA THR A 209 -1.34 -5.42 5.29
C THR A 209 -1.77 -3.95 5.22
N ASP A 210 -2.91 -3.67 4.63
CA ASP A 210 -3.44 -2.31 4.51
C ASP A 210 -3.80 -1.73 5.89
N LEU A 211 -4.40 -2.53 6.78
CA LEU A 211 -4.71 -2.12 8.14
C LEU A 211 -3.46 -1.88 9.00
N ALA A 212 -2.43 -2.72 8.84
CA ALA A 212 -1.16 -2.57 9.52
C ALA A 212 -0.40 -1.31 9.05
N MET A 213 -0.56 -0.92 7.78
CA MET A 213 0.01 0.31 7.23
C MET A 213 -0.69 1.56 7.76
N LEU A 214 -2.03 1.54 7.89
CA LEU A 214 -2.78 2.58 8.58
C LEU A 214 -2.36 2.71 10.05
N ALA A 215 -2.10 1.59 10.73
CA ALA A 215 -1.62 1.60 12.11
C ALA A 215 -0.19 2.14 12.24
N LEU A 216 0.67 1.91 11.24
CA LEU A 216 2.08 2.32 11.26
C LEU A 216 2.26 3.85 11.23
N PHE A 217 1.55 4.51 10.31
CA PHE A 217 1.66 5.96 10.09
C PHE A 217 0.52 6.75 10.75
N GLY A 218 -0.40 6.04 11.40
CA GLY A 218 -1.63 6.57 11.96
C GLY A 218 -2.70 6.81 10.89
N CYS A 219 -3.95 6.92 11.32
CA CYS A 219 -5.10 7.32 10.51
C CYS A 219 -6.14 8.01 11.41
N PRO A 220 -6.75 9.14 10.99
CA PRO A 220 -7.86 9.73 11.76
C PRO A 220 -8.97 8.70 12.00
N HIS A 221 -9.38 8.57 13.27
CA HIS A 221 -10.41 7.62 13.70
C HIS A 221 -10.10 6.14 13.38
N LEU A 222 -8.83 5.73 13.44
CA LEU A 222 -8.42 4.35 13.10
C LEU A 222 -9.27 3.27 13.79
N ASP A 223 -9.55 3.39 15.09
CA ASP A 223 -10.39 2.39 15.79
C ASP A 223 -11.79 2.30 15.18
N VAL A 224 -12.39 3.42 14.78
CA VAL A 224 -13.70 3.45 14.12
C VAL A 224 -13.65 2.85 12.70
N VAL A 225 -12.54 3.06 11.98
CA VAL A 225 -12.29 2.39 10.69
C VAL A 225 -12.23 0.88 10.89
N VAL A 226 -11.47 0.42 11.88
CA VAL A 226 -11.34 -1.01 12.21
C VAL A 226 -12.68 -1.59 12.66
N ASP A 227 -13.42 -0.92 13.52
CA ASP A 227 -14.75 -1.38 13.96
C ASP A 227 -15.71 -1.51 12.77
N GLY A 228 -15.75 -0.51 11.88
CA GLY A 228 -16.52 -0.56 10.64
C GLY A 228 -16.11 -1.72 9.73
N TYR A 229 -14.81 -1.96 9.62
CA TYR A 229 -14.23 -3.07 8.86
C TYR A 229 -14.67 -4.43 9.40
N GLU A 230 -14.55 -4.65 10.72
CA GLU A 230 -14.90 -5.92 11.36
C GLU A 230 -16.39 -6.26 11.26
N THR A 231 -17.27 -5.28 11.04
CA THR A 231 -18.70 -5.55 10.80
C THR A 231 -18.99 -6.23 9.45
N VAL A 232 -18.06 -6.16 8.49
CA VAL A 232 -18.22 -6.69 7.12
C VAL A 232 -17.32 -7.90 6.91
N HIS A 233 -16.06 -7.81 7.32
CA HIS A 233 -15.07 -8.87 7.15
C HIS A 233 -14.24 -9.02 8.43
N PRO A 234 -14.74 -9.75 9.45
CA PRO A 234 -14.07 -9.90 10.75
C PRO A 234 -12.60 -10.31 10.63
N LEU A 235 -11.73 -9.71 11.43
CA LEU A 235 -10.32 -10.04 11.44
C LEU A 235 -10.07 -11.31 12.25
N ARG A 236 -9.08 -12.11 11.84
CA ARG A 236 -8.73 -13.31 12.58
C ARG A 236 -8.24 -12.95 13.98
N ALA A 237 -8.62 -13.76 14.98
CA ALA A 237 -8.14 -13.62 16.35
C ALA A 237 -6.61 -13.43 16.40
N GLY A 238 -6.16 -12.46 17.19
CA GLY A 238 -4.74 -12.11 17.30
C GLY A 238 -4.18 -11.25 16.16
N TRP A 239 -4.99 -10.69 15.25
CA TRP A 239 -4.50 -9.82 14.16
C TRP A 239 -3.66 -8.65 14.66
N ARG A 240 -4.01 -8.06 15.81
CA ARG A 240 -3.23 -6.98 16.43
C ARG A 240 -1.80 -7.42 16.78
N ALA A 241 -1.61 -8.68 17.18
CA ALA A 241 -0.27 -9.23 17.44
C ALA A 241 0.53 -9.48 16.16
N ARG A 242 -0.15 -9.67 15.02
CA ARG A 242 0.47 -9.85 13.69
C ARG A 242 0.80 -8.54 12.97
N ILE A 243 0.39 -7.37 13.49
CA ILE A 243 0.72 -6.06 12.90
C ILE A 243 2.21 -5.93 12.54
N PRO A 244 3.19 -6.29 13.42
CA PRO A 244 4.60 -6.20 13.08
C PRO A 244 5.01 -7.04 11.85
N VAL A 245 4.35 -8.18 11.62
CA VAL A 245 4.58 -9.04 10.43
C VAL A 245 4.25 -8.25 9.17
N HIS A 246 3.08 -7.64 9.14
CA HIS A 246 2.57 -6.88 8.01
C HIS A 246 3.26 -5.52 7.81
N GLN A 247 3.95 -5.01 8.83
CA GLN A 247 4.72 -3.76 8.76
C GLN A 247 6.13 -3.93 8.20
N LEU A 248 6.65 -5.15 8.04
CA LEU A 248 8.01 -5.37 7.51
C LEU A 248 8.18 -4.78 6.11
N HIS A 249 7.22 -4.98 5.20
CA HIS A 249 7.26 -4.44 3.84
C HIS A 249 7.33 -2.89 3.82
N PRO A 250 6.36 -2.14 4.38
CA PRO A 250 6.42 -0.69 4.33
C PRO A 250 7.65 -0.14 5.06
N LEU A 251 8.10 -0.76 6.16
CA LEU A 251 9.32 -0.36 6.85
C LEU A 251 10.58 -0.59 6.00
N ALA A 252 10.66 -1.71 5.27
CA ALA A 252 11.78 -1.99 4.36
C ALA A 252 11.82 -1.00 3.18
N VAL A 253 10.65 -0.67 2.61
CA VAL A 253 10.52 0.35 1.56
C VAL A 253 11.00 1.71 2.05
N HIS A 254 10.58 2.12 3.24
CA HIS A 254 10.99 3.40 3.83
C HIS A 254 12.47 3.41 4.22
N ALA A 255 12.98 2.33 4.83
CA ALA A 255 14.40 2.20 5.15
C ALA A 255 15.27 2.37 3.90
N ALA A 256 14.85 1.83 2.77
CA ALA A 256 15.59 1.93 1.52
C ALA A 256 15.67 3.36 0.93
N GLY A 257 14.82 4.31 1.35
CA GLY A 257 14.76 5.65 0.74
C GLY A 257 14.74 6.85 1.69
N HIS A 258 14.37 6.67 2.96
CA HIS A 258 13.98 7.76 3.86
C HIS A 258 14.79 7.84 5.16
N GLY A 259 15.79 6.96 5.33
CA GLY A 259 16.81 7.08 6.37
C GLY A 259 16.77 6.02 7.47
N ARG A 260 17.74 6.13 8.39
CA ARG A 260 18.06 5.10 9.41
C ARG A 260 16.95 4.83 10.42
N SER A 261 16.13 5.82 10.76
CA SER A 261 15.02 5.63 11.72
C SER A 261 14.09 4.49 11.30
N TYR A 262 13.81 4.37 10.00
CA TYR A 262 13.02 3.27 9.44
C TYR A 262 13.75 1.93 9.46
N GLY A 263 15.07 1.91 9.31
CA GLY A 263 15.87 0.70 9.48
C GLY A 263 15.82 0.15 10.90
N THR A 264 15.93 1.04 11.91
CA THR A 264 15.76 0.66 13.32
C THR A 264 14.34 0.16 13.61
N ALA A 265 13.31 0.80 13.04
CA ALA A 265 11.93 0.35 13.18
C ALA A 265 11.69 -1.01 12.49
N LEU A 266 12.26 -1.24 11.30
CA LEU A 266 12.23 -2.52 10.59
C LEU A 266 12.83 -3.64 11.44
N HIS A 267 14.01 -3.39 12.03
CA HIS A 267 14.66 -4.33 12.94
C HIS A 267 13.78 -4.64 14.16
N ALA A 268 13.19 -3.62 14.80
CA ALA A 268 12.32 -3.81 15.96
C ALA A 268 11.07 -4.63 15.62
N ALA A 269 10.45 -4.38 14.45
CA ALA A 269 9.33 -5.16 13.95
C ALA A 269 9.73 -6.62 13.71
N ALA A 270 10.86 -6.87 13.04
CA ALA A 270 11.37 -8.23 12.82
C ALA A 270 11.66 -8.98 14.14
N ALA A 271 12.27 -8.30 15.12
CA ALA A 271 12.49 -8.89 16.43
C ALA A 271 11.16 -9.22 17.15
N ALA A 272 10.10 -8.44 16.92
CA ALA A 272 8.77 -8.76 17.43
C ALA A 272 8.17 -9.98 16.73
N VAL A 273 8.30 -10.10 15.41
CA VAL A 273 7.88 -11.29 14.65
C VAL A 273 8.54 -12.55 15.20
N LEU A 274 9.84 -12.51 15.52
CA LEU A 274 10.56 -13.67 16.07
C LEU A 274 10.08 -14.09 17.47
N ARG A 275 9.32 -13.26 18.19
CA ARG A 275 8.75 -13.58 19.51
C ARG A 275 7.30 -14.07 19.47
N LEU A 276 6.65 -14.00 18.30
CA LEU A 276 5.32 -14.58 18.06
C LEU A 276 5.43 -16.09 17.89
#